data_AF-A0A2J6QEQ2-F1
#
_entry.id   AF-A0A2J6QEQ2-F1
#
_cell.length_a   1.000
_cell.length_b   1.000
_cell.length_c   1.000
_cell.angle_alpha   90.00
_cell.angle_beta   90.00
_cell.angle_gamma   90.00
#
_symmetry.space_group_name_H-M   'P 1'
#
loop_
_entity.id
_entity.type
_entity.pdbx_description
1 polymer ?
#
loop_
_entity_poly.entity_id
_entity_poly.type
_entity_poly.pdbx_seq_one_letter_code
_entity_poly.pdbx_strand_id
1 'polypeptide(L)'
;MSQQNLSDRATLPTLAGSPQGPLFSAPDELITIYVGPEKKPFIIHKEVASYLPVLKVAFNRDFVEGQTQTYSLEDADTGTFQLLVQWLYTKSIQFSLTDAEINSMPIAANGLRNSLRNSLRNSLRNRLNDRIISIKLTPLSMQLVFLWITADYLQIPRLQNLVVDNLDKVRVQ
;
A
#
# COMPACT_ATOMS: atom_id res chain seq x y z
N MET A 1 -39.99 24.19 -29.85
CA MET A 1 -38.90 25.17 -29.99
C MET A 1 -38.44 25.52 -28.58
N SER A 2 -37.43 24.82 -28.06
CA SER A 2 -35.99 25.15 -28.18
C SER A 2 -35.65 26.33 -27.24
N GLN A 3 -35.10 26.12 -26.04
CA GLN A 3 -33.75 25.67 -25.63
C GLN A 3 -32.88 26.86 -25.17
N GLN A 4 -32.04 26.58 -24.15
CA GLN A 4 -30.83 27.29 -23.67
C GLN A 4 -31.03 28.44 -22.65
N ASN A 5 -30.25 28.58 -21.57
CA ASN A 5 -28.99 27.92 -21.20
C ASN A 5 -28.79 27.98 -19.66
N LEU A 6 -28.56 26.82 -19.02
CA LEU A 6 -27.90 26.74 -17.71
C LEU A 6 -26.40 26.76 -17.97
N SER A 7 -25.76 27.89 -17.69
CA SER A 7 -24.31 28.00 -17.81
C SER A 7 -23.74 28.87 -16.71
N ASP A 8 -23.66 28.31 -15.50
CA ASP A 8 -22.70 28.74 -14.47
C ASP A 8 -21.92 27.50 -14.02
N ARG A 9 -21.06 27.02 -14.94
CA ARG A 9 -20.05 26.01 -14.63
C ARG A 9 -18.93 26.68 -13.82
N ALA A 10 -18.78 26.23 -12.59
CA ALA A 10 -17.68 26.54 -11.69
C ALA A 10 -16.32 26.49 -12.41
N THR A 11 -15.64 27.62 -12.47
CA THR A 11 -14.22 27.70 -12.84
C THR A 11 -13.41 27.61 -11.55
N LEU A 12 -12.84 26.44 -11.26
CA LEU A 12 -11.80 26.29 -10.24
C LEU A 12 -10.47 26.79 -10.83
N PRO A 13 -9.73 27.69 -10.14
CA PRO A 13 -8.42 28.07 -10.60
C PRO A 13 -7.45 26.89 -10.42
N THR A 14 -6.93 26.41 -11.54
CA THR A 14 -5.83 25.45 -11.61
C THR A 14 -4.57 26.08 -11.03
N LEU A 15 -4.18 25.69 -9.82
CA LEU A 15 -2.83 25.93 -9.30
C LEU A 15 -1.97 24.70 -9.57
N ALA A 16 -1.01 24.90 -10.46
CA ALA A 16 -0.01 23.93 -10.87
C ALA A 16 0.85 23.42 -9.69
N GLY A 17 1.18 22.12 -9.72
CA GLY A 17 2.52 21.67 -9.29
C GLY A 17 2.64 20.78 -8.06
N SER A 18 1.57 20.46 -7.31
CA SER A 18 1.66 19.56 -6.16
C SER A 18 0.71 18.38 -6.34
N PRO A 19 1.11 17.13 -6.04
CA PRO A 19 0.16 16.03 -5.93
C PRO A 19 -0.69 16.28 -4.67
N GLN A 20 -1.72 17.09 -4.79
CA GLN A 20 -2.70 17.29 -3.74
C GLN A 20 -3.36 15.94 -3.46
N GLY A 21 -3.45 15.59 -2.18
CA GLY A 21 -4.13 14.37 -1.73
C GLY A 21 -5.62 14.37 -2.11
N PRO A 22 -6.35 13.29 -1.82
CA PRO A 22 -7.80 13.24 -2.04
C PRO A 22 -8.47 14.47 -1.42
N LEU A 23 -9.30 15.13 -2.22
CA LEU A 23 -10.16 16.24 -1.81
C LEU A 23 -11.39 15.72 -1.05
N PHE A 24 -11.71 14.43 -1.21
CA PHE A 24 -12.90 13.80 -0.64
C PHE A 24 -14.17 14.54 -1.05
N SER A 25 -14.31 14.79 -2.37
CA SER A 25 -15.45 15.52 -2.93
C SER A 25 -16.76 14.71 -2.83
N ALA A 26 -16.64 13.38 -2.80
CA ALA A 26 -17.74 12.44 -2.53
C ALA A 26 -17.25 11.40 -1.49
N PRO A 27 -17.21 11.77 -0.19
CA PRO A 27 -16.64 10.92 0.87
C PRO A 27 -17.50 9.68 1.17
N ASP A 28 -18.75 9.67 0.74
CA ASP A 28 -19.69 8.57 0.85
C ASP A 28 -19.48 7.49 -0.21
N GLU A 29 -18.74 7.78 -1.29
CA GLU A 29 -18.43 6.79 -2.33
C GLU A 29 -17.32 5.83 -1.87
N LEU A 30 -17.72 4.60 -1.60
CA LEU A 30 -16.85 3.51 -1.19
C LEU A 30 -16.86 2.38 -2.23
N ILE A 31 -15.73 1.71 -2.37
CA ILE A 31 -15.60 0.48 -3.15
C ILE A 31 -15.14 -0.66 -2.24
N THR A 32 -15.42 -1.90 -2.65
CA THR A 32 -14.95 -3.10 -1.94
C THR A 32 -13.98 -3.89 -2.80
N ILE A 33 -12.78 -4.13 -2.28
CA ILE A 33 -11.78 -4.97 -2.93
C ILE A 33 -11.68 -6.28 -2.14
N TYR A 34 -11.99 -7.39 -2.79
CA TYR A 34 -11.87 -8.73 -2.22
C TYR A 34 -10.46 -9.27 -2.50
N VAL A 35 -9.74 -9.68 -1.45
CA VAL A 35 -8.32 -10.04 -1.55
C VAL A 35 -8.09 -11.47 -1.07
N GLY A 36 -7.27 -12.20 -1.81
CA GLY A 36 -6.84 -13.56 -1.50
C GLY A 36 -7.91 -14.62 -1.74
N PRO A 37 -7.58 -15.90 -1.50
CA PRO A 37 -8.50 -17.02 -1.72
C PRO A 37 -9.72 -16.97 -0.79
N GLU A 38 -9.57 -16.39 0.40
CA GLU A 38 -10.66 -16.19 1.36
C GLU A 38 -11.59 -15.02 1.00
N LYS A 39 -11.27 -14.27 -0.08
CA LYS A 39 -12.02 -13.07 -0.51
C LYS A 39 -12.26 -12.10 0.63
N LYS A 40 -11.20 -11.76 1.37
CA LYS A 40 -11.31 -10.83 2.50
C LYS A 40 -11.67 -9.43 1.97
N PRO A 41 -12.74 -8.79 2.47
CA PRO A 41 -13.17 -7.49 1.96
C PRO A 41 -12.33 -6.34 2.54
N PHE A 42 -11.93 -5.43 1.65
CA PHE A 42 -11.30 -4.16 1.98
C PHE A 42 -12.16 -3.03 1.43
N ILE A 43 -12.74 -2.23 2.33
CA ILE A 43 -13.56 -1.08 1.95
C ILE A 43 -12.67 0.15 1.92
N ILE A 44 -12.59 0.83 0.78
CA ILE A 44 -11.78 2.03 0.60
C ILE A 44 -12.57 3.12 -0.14
N HIS A 45 -12.22 4.38 0.12
CA HIS A 45 -12.81 5.51 -0.59
C HIS A 45 -12.50 5.42 -2.09
N LYS A 46 -13.54 5.56 -2.91
CA LYS A 46 -13.42 5.48 -4.38
C LYS A 46 -12.46 6.53 -4.93
N GLU A 47 -12.46 7.72 -4.34
CA GLU A 47 -11.51 8.78 -4.72
C GLU A 47 -10.06 8.39 -4.42
N VAL A 48 -9.82 7.71 -3.29
CA VAL A 48 -8.49 7.20 -2.93
C VAL A 48 -8.06 6.08 -3.87
N ALA A 49 -8.98 5.17 -4.20
CA ALA A 49 -8.74 4.09 -5.16
C ALA A 49 -8.46 4.62 -6.57
N SER A 50 -9.09 5.75 -6.95
CA SER A 50 -8.94 6.38 -8.26
C SER A 50 -7.55 7.00 -8.50
N TYR A 51 -6.68 7.05 -7.48
CA TYR A 51 -5.25 7.31 -7.70
C TYR A 51 -4.53 6.15 -8.41
N LEU A 52 -5.11 4.95 -8.39
CA LEU A 52 -4.60 3.79 -9.10
C LEU A 52 -5.23 3.77 -10.51
N PRO A 53 -4.43 3.80 -11.60
CA PRO A 53 -4.97 3.83 -12.96
C PRO A 53 -5.93 2.68 -13.26
N VAL A 54 -5.57 1.46 -12.84
CA VAL A 54 -6.38 0.24 -13.03
C VAL A 54 -7.74 0.39 -12.36
N LEU A 55 -7.78 0.79 -11.09
CA LEU A 55 -9.02 0.94 -10.34
C LEU A 55 -9.83 2.15 -10.83
N LYS A 56 -9.18 3.26 -11.19
CA LYS A 56 -9.84 4.42 -11.77
C LYS A 56 -10.62 4.06 -13.03
N VAL A 57 -10.06 3.22 -13.89
CA VAL A 57 -10.73 2.77 -15.11
C VAL A 57 -11.83 1.77 -14.77
N ALA A 58 -11.55 0.80 -13.89
CA ALA A 58 -12.51 -0.24 -13.51
C ALA A 58 -13.80 0.33 -12.91
N PHE A 59 -13.70 1.31 -11.99
CA PHE A 59 -14.86 1.82 -11.24
C PHE A 59 -15.61 2.99 -11.87
N ASN A 60 -15.05 3.61 -12.92
CA ASN A 60 -15.64 4.79 -13.57
C ASN A 60 -16.08 4.52 -15.02
N ARG A 61 -16.02 3.28 -15.48
CA ARG A 61 -16.52 2.84 -16.79
C ARG A 61 -17.63 1.81 -16.61
N ASP A 62 -18.33 1.50 -17.69
CA ASP A 62 -19.50 0.61 -17.70
C ASP A 62 -19.16 -0.89 -17.55
N PHE A 63 -18.00 -1.21 -16.97
CA PHE A 63 -17.64 -2.59 -16.64
C PHE A 63 -18.43 -3.09 -15.42
N VAL A 64 -18.38 -4.40 -15.15
CA VAL A 64 -19.08 -5.02 -14.02
C VAL A 64 -18.64 -4.35 -12.71
N GLU A 65 -17.35 -4.05 -12.57
CA GLU A 65 -16.77 -3.39 -11.41
C GLU A 65 -17.31 -1.97 -11.19
N GLY A 66 -17.58 -1.23 -12.27
CA GLY A 66 -18.21 0.08 -12.22
C GLY A 66 -19.67 0.03 -11.80
N GLN A 67 -20.36 -1.08 -12.06
CA GLN A 67 -21.75 -1.28 -11.64
C GLN A 67 -21.84 -1.83 -10.22
N THR A 68 -20.98 -2.78 -9.86
CA THR A 68 -20.98 -3.42 -8.54
C THR A 68 -20.22 -2.63 -7.49
N GLN A 69 -19.33 -1.71 -7.89
CA GLN A 69 -18.35 -1.06 -7.01
C GLN A 69 -17.49 -2.08 -6.24
N THR A 70 -17.26 -3.25 -6.87
CA THR A 70 -16.42 -4.33 -6.33
C THR A 70 -15.29 -4.72 -7.27
N TYR A 71 -14.18 -5.21 -6.72
CA TYR A 71 -13.03 -5.72 -7.48
C TYR A 71 -12.42 -6.93 -6.76
N SER A 72 -11.89 -7.91 -7.49
CA SER A 72 -11.32 -9.14 -6.92
C SER A 72 -9.82 -9.26 -7.23
N LEU A 73 -9.02 -9.55 -6.21
CA LEU A 73 -7.58 -9.79 -6.28
C LEU A 73 -7.26 -11.14 -5.63
N GLU A 74 -7.44 -12.23 -6.37
CA GLU A 74 -7.35 -13.60 -5.83
C GLU A 74 -5.91 -14.00 -5.46
N ASP A 75 -4.91 -13.50 -6.21
CA ASP A 75 -3.49 -13.84 -6.03
C ASP A 75 -2.77 -12.96 -5.00
N ALA A 76 -3.44 -11.93 -4.46
CA ALA A 76 -2.83 -10.98 -3.55
C ALA A 76 -2.91 -11.46 -2.09
N ASP A 77 -1.81 -11.31 -1.36
CA ASP A 77 -1.77 -11.54 0.08
C ASP A 77 -2.49 -10.41 0.85
N THR A 78 -3.25 -10.80 1.88
CA THR A 78 -4.03 -9.88 2.71
C THR A 78 -3.14 -8.87 3.45
N GLY A 79 -2.02 -9.32 4.03
CA GLY A 79 -1.11 -8.43 4.78
C GLY A 79 -0.42 -7.43 3.87
N THR A 80 -0.07 -7.90 2.67
CA THR A 80 0.48 -7.06 1.60
C THR A 80 -0.51 -6.01 1.13
N PHE A 81 -1.78 -6.39 0.93
CA PHE A 81 -2.81 -5.43 0.53
C PHE A 81 -3.11 -4.41 1.64
N GLN A 82 -3.00 -4.79 2.92
CA GLN A 82 -3.07 -3.85 4.04
C GLN A 82 -1.96 -2.78 3.96
N LEU A 83 -0.73 -3.17 3.62
CA LEU A 83 0.37 -2.22 3.42
C LEU A 83 0.12 -1.32 2.20
N LEU A 84 -0.44 -1.85 1.12
CA LEU A 84 -0.86 -1.04 -0.03
C LEU A 84 -1.90 0.00 0.37
N VAL A 85 -2.93 -0.39 1.13
CA VAL A 85 -3.97 0.54 1.61
C VAL A 85 -3.34 1.60 2.52
N GLN A 86 -2.49 1.21 3.47
CA GLN A 86 -1.74 2.17 4.31
C GLN A 86 -0.98 3.18 3.46
N TRP A 87 -0.29 2.72 2.41
CA TRP A 87 0.44 3.59 1.49
C TRP A 87 -0.49 4.48 0.67
N LEU A 88 -1.63 3.98 0.21
CA LEU A 88 -2.61 4.76 -0.55
C LEU A 88 -3.07 5.99 0.23
N TYR A 89 -3.35 5.84 1.52
CA TYR A 89 -3.81 6.91 2.40
C TYR A 89 -2.67 7.81 2.91
N THR A 90 -1.51 7.24 3.28
CA THR A 90 -0.45 8.00 3.97
C THR A 90 0.72 8.42 3.06
N LYS A 91 0.79 7.86 1.85
CA LYS A 91 1.95 7.94 0.93
C LYS A 91 3.28 7.48 1.54
N SER A 92 3.22 6.70 2.62
CA SER A 92 4.36 6.14 3.33
C SER A 92 4.08 4.66 3.67
N ILE A 93 5.13 3.84 3.81
CA ILE A 93 4.99 2.47 4.29
C ILE A 93 5.54 2.42 5.71
N GLN A 94 4.76 1.90 6.65
CA GLN A 94 5.22 1.58 7.99
C GLN A 94 5.04 0.08 8.22
N PHE A 95 6.17 -0.62 8.34
CA PHE A 95 6.17 -2.02 8.69
C PHE A 95 5.88 -2.15 10.19
N SER A 96 4.63 -2.46 10.53
CA SER A 96 4.27 -2.88 11.87
C SER A 96 4.55 -4.37 11.98
N LEU A 97 5.54 -4.74 12.77
CA LEU A 97 5.73 -6.13 13.18
C LEU A 97 4.47 -6.57 13.93
N THR A 98 3.96 -7.74 13.61
CA THR A 98 2.83 -8.35 14.32
C THR A 98 3.22 -8.68 15.75
N ASP A 99 2.25 -8.75 16.66
CA ASP A 99 2.53 -9.18 18.03
C ASP A 99 3.17 -10.58 18.07
N ALA A 100 2.88 -11.47 17.13
CA ALA A 100 3.55 -12.76 17.01
C ALA A 100 5.05 -12.63 16.65
N GLU A 101 5.40 -11.67 15.78
CA GLU A 101 6.79 -11.33 15.44
C GLU A 101 7.50 -10.61 16.60
N ILE A 102 6.78 -9.76 17.34
CA ILE A 102 7.29 -9.09 18.55
C ILE A 102 7.48 -10.09 19.70
N ASN A 103 6.56 -11.03 19.87
CA ASN A 103 6.58 -12.05 20.92
C ASN A 103 7.59 -13.17 20.63
N SER A 104 8.00 -13.33 19.38
CA SER A 104 9.15 -14.15 19.00
C SER A 104 10.49 -13.41 19.16
N MET A 105 10.50 -12.12 19.57
CA MET A 105 11.71 -11.39 19.94
C MET A 105 12.07 -11.56 21.42
N PRO A 106 13.36 -11.70 21.77
CA PRO A 106 13.78 -11.93 23.16
C PRO A 106 13.46 -10.74 24.08
N ILE A 107 12.97 -11.06 25.28
CA ILE A 107 12.38 -10.17 26.32
C ILE A 107 13.26 -8.95 26.67
N ALA A 108 14.58 -9.03 26.51
CA ALA A 108 15.51 -7.91 26.73
C ALA A 108 15.24 -6.69 25.83
N ALA A 109 14.50 -6.87 24.72
CA ALA A 109 14.19 -5.80 23.78
C ALA A 109 13.06 -4.85 24.24
N ASN A 110 12.27 -5.26 25.24
CA ASN A 110 11.09 -4.50 25.67
C ASN A 110 11.45 -3.27 26.53
N GLY A 111 12.59 -3.28 27.22
CA GLY A 111 13.04 -2.21 28.12
C GLY A 111 13.81 -1.06 27.45
N LEU A 112 14.34 -1.23 26.23
CA LEU A 112 14.98 -0.14 25.50
C LEU A 112 14.25 0.25 24.21
N ARG A 113 12.91 0.32 24.20
CA ARG A 113 12.13 0.62 22.98
C ARG A 113 12.54 1.90 22.22
N ASN A 114 13.21 2.85 22.89
CA ASN A 114 13.67 4.10 22.27
C ASN A 114 15.18 4.14 21.95
N SER A 115 16.00 3.30 22.60
CA SER A 115 17.45 3.20 22.36
C SER A 115 17.84 1.99 21.49
N LEU A 116 17.05 0.90 21.52
CA LEU A 116 17.18 -0.28 20.65
C LEU A 116 16.75 -0.04 19.21
N ARG A 117 15.93 0.97 18.90
CA ARG A 117 15.55 1.23 17.49
C ARG A 117 16.79 1.56 16.63
N ASN A 118 17.81 2.16 17.24
CA ASN A 118 19.09 2.45 16.60
C ASN A 118 20.18 1.41 16.92
N SER A 119 20.12 0.73 18.07
CA SER A 119 21.10 -0.30 18.48
C SER A 119 20.84 -1.71 17.91
N LEU A 120 19.57 -2.11 17.67
CA LEU A 120 19.22 -3.35 16.95
C LEU A 120 19.63 -3.28 15.49
N ARG A 121 19.50 -2.10 14.87
CA ARG A 121 19.97 -1.84 13.51
C ARG A 121 21.48 -2.10 13.37
N ASN A 122 22.25 -1.76 14.41
CA ASN A 122 23.70 -1.96 14.44
C ASN A 122 24.12 -3.36 14.93
N SER A 123 23.26 -4.08 15.67
CA SER A 123 23.55 -5.43 16.18
C SER A 123 23.10 -6.56 15.25
N LEU A 124 22.03 -6.35 14.46
CA LEU A 124 21.63 -7.24 13.36
C LEU A 124 22.73 -7.32 12.29
N ARG A 125 23.39 -6.19 12.05
CA ARG A 125 24.55 -6.03 11.17
C ARG A 125 25.74 -6.93 11.50
N ASN A 126 25.97 -7.23 12.78
CA ASN A 126 27.13 -8.02 13.19
C ASN A 126 26.85 -9.53 13.25
N ARG A 127 25.57 -9.96 13.23
CA ARG A 127 25.19 -11.38 13.32
C ARG A 127 24.86 -12.04 11.98
N LEU A 128 24.70 -11.27 10.91
CA LEU A 128 24.47 -11.78 9.55
C LEU A 128 25.74 -12.32 8.89
N ASN A 129 26.92 -12.03 9.45
CA ASN A 129 28.20 -12.37 8.82
C ASN A 129 28.66 -13.82 9.03
N ASP A 130 28.20 -14.50 10.08
CA ASP A 130 28.76 -15.80 10.40
C ASP A 130 27.86 -16.97 9.98
N ARG A 131 27.85 -17.15 8.66
CA ARG A 131 27.82 -18.45 7.99
C ARG A 131 26.48 -19.21 8.08
N ILE A 132 26.29 -20.10 7.11
CA ILE A 132 25.40 -21.28 7.18
C ILE A 132 23.94 -21.05 6.68
N ILE A 133 23.77 -21.29 5.36
CA ILE A 133 22.62 -21.96 4.70
C ILE A 133 21.51 -21.08 4.07
N SER A 134 21.85 -20.52 2.90
CA SER A 134 21.08 -20.41 1.64
C SER A 134 19.54 -20.31 1.67
N ILE A 135 19.04 -19.09 1.43
CA ILE A 135 17.68 -18.68 1.03
C ILE A 135 16.58 -18.82 2.11
N LYS A 136 16.65 -17.99 3.14
CA LYS A 136 15.45 -17.52 3.85
C LYS A 136 15.35 -16.00 3.70
N LEU A 137 14.48 -15.53 2.80
CA LEU A 137 14.06 -14.13 2.84
C LEU A 137 13.42 -13.89 4.22
N THR A 138 13.77 -12.78 4.88
CA THR A 138 13.10 -12.39 6.11
C THR A 138 11.59 -12.19 5.84
N PRO A 139 10.70 -12.33 6.84
CA PRO A 139 9.28 -12.01 6.66
C PRO A 139 9.05 -10.63 6.04
N LEU A 140 9.86 -9.63 6.44
CA LEU A 140 9.85 -8.29 5.87
C LEU A 140 10.25 -8.28 4.38
N SER A 141 11.31 -8.99 4.00
CA SER A 141 11.73 -9.11 2.60
C SER A 141 10.66 -9.79 1.74
N MET A 142 9.99 -10.82 2.25
CA MET A 142 8.88 -11.48 1.56
C MET A 142 7.69 -10.51 1.38
N GLN A 143 7.29 -9.80 2.43
CA GLN A 143 6.22 -8.80 2.35
C GLN A 143 6.54 -7.69 1.34
N LEU A 144 7.79 -7.22 1.29
CA LEU A 144 8.24 -6.28 0.28
C LEU A 144 8.12 -6.86 -1.14
N VAL A 145 8.56 -8.11 -1.37
CA VAL A 145 8.44 -8.76 -2.67
C VAL A 145 6.98 -8.90 -3.10
N PHE A 146 6.08 -9.35 -2.20
CA PHE A 146 4.65 -9.43 -2.52
C PHE A 146 4.02 -8.06 -2.78
N LEU A 147 4.45 -7.03 -2.04
CA LEU A 147 4.02 -5.66 -2.27
C LEU A 147 4.49 -5.15 -3.64
N TRP A 148 5.70 -5.50 -4.04
CA TRP A 148 6.22 -5.21 -5.37
C TRP A 148 5.37 -5.86 -6.46
N ILE A 149 5.04 -7.15 -6.34
CA ILE A 149 4.20 -7.90 -7.29
C ILE A 149 2.81 -7.27 -7.39
N THR A 150 2.22 -6.91 -6.25
CA THR A 150 0.90 -6.26 -6.20
C THR A 150 0.95 -4.87 -6.83
N ALA A 151 2.04 -4.12 -6.61
CA ALA A 151 2.25 -2.82 -7.24
C ALA A 151 2.43 -2.93 -8.76
N ASP A 152 3.09 -3.98 -9.24
CA ASP A 152 3.21 -4.28 -10.68
C ASP A 152 1.85 -4.57 -11.30
N TYR A 153 1.10 -5.48 -10.68
CA TYR A 153 -0.25 -5.85 -11.13
C TYR A 153 -1.19 -4.64 -11.23
N LEU A 154 -1.14 -3.74 -10.23
CA LEU A 154 -1.97 -2.53 -10.19
C LEU A 154 -1.36 -1.33 -10.94
N GLN A 155 -0.23 -1.53 -11.62
CA GLN A 155 0.49 -0.51 -12.39
C GLN A 155 0.84 0.73 -11.55
N ILE A 156 1.58 0.53 -10.46
CA ILE A 156 1.97 1.58 -9.50
C ILE A 156 3.50 1.78 -9.48
N PRO A 157 4.12 2.43 -10.49
CA PRO A 157 5.57 2.56 -10.59
C PRO A 157 6.23 3.22 -9.37
N ARG A 158 5.56 4.20 -8.75
CA ARG A 158 6.08 4.88 -7.55
C ARG A 158 6.21 3.93 -6.35
N LEU A 159 5.25 3.01 -6.20
CA LEU A 159 5.28 2.04 -5.12
C LEU A 159 6.34 0.96 -5.40
N GLN A 160 6.49 0.54 -6.66
CA GLN A 160 7.56 -0.37 -7.06
C GLN A 160 8.94 0.20 -6.72
N ASN A 161 9.20 1.46 -7.09
CA ASN A 161 10.46 2.13 -6.76
C ASN A 161 10.68 2.22 -5.25
N LEU A 162 9.64 2.61 -4.49
CA LEU A 162 9.71 2.66 -3.04
C LEU A 162 10.04 1.29 -2.43
N VAL A 163 9.47 0.22 -2.96
CA VAL A 163 9.72 -1.14 -2.49
C VAL A 163 11.15 -1.57 -2.82
N VAL A 164 11.66 -1.29 -4.02
CA VAL A 164 13.06 -1.54 -4.42
C VAL A 164 14.02 -0.81 -3.47
N ASP A 165 13.77 0.48 -3.19
CA ASP A 165 14.59 1.25 -2.24
C ASP A 165 14.61 0.62 -0.84
N ASN A 166 13.50 0.03 -0.40
CA ASN A 166 13.44 -0.66 0.89
C ASN A 166 14.14 -2.03 0.85
N LEU A 167 14.06 -2.77 -0.25
CA LEU A 167 14.79 -4.01 -0.45
C LEU A 167 16.31 -3.77 -0.49
N ASP A 168 16.76 -2.73 -1.17
CA ASP A 168 18.18 -2.36 -1.21
C ASP A 168 18.72 -1.97 0.16
N LYS A 169 17.92 -1.25 0.97
CA LYS A 169 18.27 -0.95 2.37
C LYS A 169 18.43 -2.20 3.23
N VAL A 170 17.69 -3.27 2.93
CA VAL A 170 17.80 -4.56 3.62
C VAL A 170 19.01 -5.35 3.10
N ARG A 171 19.38 -5.22 1.82
CA ARG A 171 20.49 -5.94 1.19
C ARG A 171 21.88 -5.35 1.50
N VAL A 172 21.97 -4.04 1.73
CA VAL A 172 23.23 -3.31 1.97
C VAL A 172 23.60 -3.27 3.48
N GLN A 173 22.83 -3.93 4.35
CA GLN A 173 23.09 -4.04 5.80
C GLN A 173 23.60 -5.44 6.17
#